data_AF-X0W657-F1
#
_entry.id   AF-X0W657-F1
#
_cell.length_a   1.000
_cell.length_b   1.000
_cell.length_c   1.000
_cell.angle_alpha   90.00
_cell.angle_beta   90.00
_cell.angle_gamma   90.00
#
_symmetry.space_group_name_H-M   'P 1'
#
loop_
_entity.id
_entity.type
_entity.pdbx_description
1 polymer ?
#
loop_
_entity_poly.entity_id
_entity_poly.type
_entity_poly.pdbx_seq_one_letter_code
_entity_poly.pdbx_strand_id
1 'polypeptide(L)'
;MRRIYKIMLGSLICLAVIMASSVSMIGFAQQQDISEISIEGIWEGKLKVPGTELRIVFKISKNSDGTLTATLDSPDQGATDIPVEEVIFIDNTLRLEVKSVGGVFEGKVSEDFLIIEGEWKQSGQTLPLTLKRVDKAVEIIRPQEPKKPYPYIEEEIVYKNKDAEIKLASSLTLPSGNAPSPVVLLISGSGPQDRNETIYNHRPFLVLADYLTRQGIAVLRVDDRGVGKSTGDFSQATSEDFASDVLAGI
;
A
#
# COMPACT_ATOMS: atom_id res chain seq x y z
N MET A 1 59.71 4.96 66.16
CA MET A 1 59.30 6.35 66.42
C MET A 1 57.77 6.38 66.45
N ARG A 2 57.14 6.50 67.64
CA ARG A 2 56.42 7.71 68.14
C ARG A 2 55.24 8.10 67.22
N ARG A 3 53.97 8.26 67.61
CA ARG A 3 53.20 8.46 68.87
C ARG A 3 51.72 8.18 68.49
N ILE A 4 50.91 7.42 69.24
CA ILE A 4 50.05 7.79 70.40
C ILE A 4 48.99 8.88 70.07
N TYR A 5 47.69 8.56 70.24
CA TYR A 5 46.68 9.12 71.19
C TYR A 5 45.27 8.62 70.74
N LYS A 6 44.56 7.76 71.51
CA LYS A 6 43.67 8.07 72.67
C LYS A 6 42.48 8.97 72.26
N ILE A 7 41.21 8.84 72.69
CA ILE A 7 40.50 8.05 73.71
C ILE A 7 39.01 8.51 73.63
N MET A 8 38.06 7.57 73.84
CA MET A 8 36.72 7.70 74.50
C MET A 8 35.69 8.74 73.95
N LEU A 9 34.36 8.56 74.03
CA LEU A 9 33.56 8.05 75.15
C LEU A 9 32.07 7.83 74.74
N GLY A 10 31.47 6.75 75.25
CA GLY A 10 30.05 6.64 75.66
C GLY A 10 29.05 6.16 74.60
N SER A 11 28.02 5.36 74.90
CA SER A 11 27.68 4.49 76.04
C SER A 11 26.34 3.84 75.69
N LEU A 12 26.17 2.54 76.01
CA LEU A 12 24.88 1.88 76.35
C LEU A 12 23.81 1.79 75.22
N ILE A 13 23.05 0.72 74.96
CA ILE A 13 22.41 -0.34 75.76
C ILE A 13 21.72 -1.32 74.75
N CYS A 14 21.48 -2.56 75.19
CA CYS A 14 20.45 -3.53 74.75
C CYS A 14 20.70 -4.51 73.57
N LEU A 15 20.99 -5.76 73.98
CA LEU A 15 20.24 -6.99 73.65
C LEU A 15 19.20 -6.88 72.50
N ALA A 16 19.32 -7.70 71.44
CA ALA A 16 18.74 -9.06 71.39
C ALA A 16 18.61 -9.60 69.94
N VAL A 17 18.75 -10.93 69.83
CA VAL A 17 18.26 -11.85 68.78
C VAL A 17 18.95 -11.84 67.41
N ILE A 18 19.85 -12.81 67.25
CA ILE A 18 20.24 -13.39 65.95
C ILE A 18 19.08 -14.27 65.48
N MET A 19 18.35 -13.85 64.43
CA MET A 19 17.53 -14.75 63.61
C MET A 19 18.23 -14.95 62.27
N ALA A 20 18.59 -16.20 61.99
CA ALA A 20 19.06 -16.64 60.70
C ALA A 20 17.90 -16.59 59.69
N SER A 21 18.00 -15.71 58.69
CA SER A 21 17.15 -15.74 57.50
C SER A 21 17.99 -16.19 56.31
N SER A 22 17.78 -17.43 55.89
CA SER A 22 18.23 -17.95 54.60
C SER A 22 17.56 -17.15 53.49
N VAL A 23 18.31 -16.29 52.81
CA VAL A 23 17.85 -15.60 51.61
C VAL A 23 17.91 -16.58 50.44
N SER A 24 16.77 -17.17 50.11
CA SER A 24 16.59 -17.89 48.84
C SER A 24 16.61 -16.87 47.71
N MET A 25 17.69 -16.85 46.92
CA MET A 25 17.69 -16.14 45.64
C MET A 25 16.74 -16.85 44.68
N ILE A 26 15.51 -16.35 44.58
CA ILE A 26 14.62 -16.69 43.48
C ILE A 26 15.18 -15.95 42.27
N GLY A 27 15.84 -16.68 41.38
CA GLY A 27 16.19 -16.18 40.06
C GLY A 27 14.90 -15.83 39.32
N PHE A 28 14.67 -14.55 39.05
CA PHE A 28 13.72 -14.14 38.05
C PHE A 28 14.28 -14.59 36.70
N ALA A 29 13.82 -15.74 36.21
CA ALA A 29 13.92 -16.05 34.80
C ALA A 29 13.15 -14.95 34.06
N GLN A 30 13.85 -14.14 33.26
CA GLN A 30 13.18 -13.27 32.30
C GLN A 30 12.40 -14.19 31.37
N GLN A 31 11.09 -14.19 31.53
CA GLN A 31 10.17 -14.85 30.61
C GLN A 31 10.30 -14.10 29.29
N GLN A 32 11.06 -14.69 28.38
CA GLN A 32 11.20 -14.23 27.02
C GLN A 32 9.80 -14.34 26.40
N ASP A 33 9.23 -13.22 25.96
CA ASP A 33 7.98 -13.19 25.19
C ASP A 33 8.17 -14.11 23.98
N ILE A 34 7.61 -15.31 24.05
CA ILE A 34 7.41 -16.13 22.86
C ILE A 34 6.25 -15.43 22.18
N SER A 35 6.52 -14.64 21.15
CA SER A 35 5.48 -14.27 20.20
C SER A 35 4.79 -15.57 19.79
N GLU A 36 3.52 -15.77 20.15
CA GLU A 36 2.78 -16.94 19.72
C GLU A 36 2.94 -17.06 18.20
N ILE A 37 3.52 -18.17 17.74
CA ILE A 37 3.63 -18.44 16.31
C ILE A 37 2.19 -18.63 15.82
N SER A 38 1.69 -17.66 15.07
CA SER A 38 0.28 -17.57 14.71
C SER A 38 0.10 -17.25 13.23
N ILE A 39 -1.12 -17.38 12.71
CA ILE A 39 -1.41 -17.21 11.27
C ILE A 39 -1.44 -15.74 10.84
N GLU A 40 -1.66 -14.81 11.78
CA GLU A 40 -1.65 -13.36 11.59
C GLU A 40 -0.31 -12.91 10.99
N GLY A 41 -0.36 -11.96 10.06
CA GLY A 41 0.82 -11.45 9.39
C GLY A 41 0.60 -11.20 7.90
N ILE A 42 1.70 -10.90 7.21
CA ILE A 42 1.69 -10.61 5.78
C ILE A 42 2.26 -11.83 5.04
N TRP A 43 1.48 -12.31 4.08
CA TRP A 43 1.79 -13.50 3.31
C TRP A 43 1.84 -13.13 1.84
N GLU A 44 3.03 -13.21 1.24
CA GLU A 44 3.27 -12.83 -0.14
C GLU A 44 3.63 -14.05 -1.00
N GLY A 45 3.00 -14.17 -2.15
CA GLY A 45 3.32 -15.19 -3.15
C GLY A 45 3.24 -14.64 -4.56
N LYS A 46 3.67 -15.45 -5.52
CA LYS A 46 3.64 -15.11 -6.94
C LYS A 46 2.75 -16.09 -7.68
N LEU A 47 1.63 -15.59 -8.18
CA LEU A 47 0.67 -16.35 -8.95
C LEU A 47 1.03 -16.27 -10.43
N LYS A 48 1.32 -17.43 -11.03
CA LYS A 48 1.58 -17.52 -12.47
C LYS A 48 0.26 -17.64 -13.21
N VAL A 49 -0.03 -16.66 -14.05
CA VAL A 49 -1.19 -16.66 -14.95
C VAL A 49 -0.70 -16.68 -16.40
N PRO A 50 -1.54 -17.00 -17.39
CA PRO A 50 -1.12 -16.93 -18.79
C PRO A 50 -0.59 -15.54 -19.15
N GLY A 51 0.68 -15.48 -19.57
CA GLY A 51 1.33 -14.25 -20.06
C GLY A 51 1.95 -13.33 -19.01
N THR A 52 1.73 -13.54 -17.70
CA THR A 52 2.34 -12.72 -16.65
C THR A 52 2.42 -13.43 -15.30
N GLU A 53 3.11 -12.83 -14.34
CA GLU A 53 3.20 -13.27 -12.95
C GLU A 53 2.72 -12.13 -12.06
N LEU A 54 1.78 -12.42 -11.15
CA LEU A 54 1.16 -11.45 -10.27
C LEU A 54 1.58 -11.71 -8.83
N ARG A 55 2.07 -10.68 -8.14
CA ARG A 55 2.23 -10.75 -6.68
C ARG A 55 0.86 -10.69 -6.02
N ILE A 56 0.66 -11.63 -5.12
CA ILE A 56 -0.54 -11.78 -4.30
C ILE A 56 -0.11 -11.62 -2.85
N VAL A 57 -0.72 -10.68 -2.14
CA VAL A 57 -0.40 -10.38 -0.74
C VAL A 57 -1.67 -10.52 0.08
N PHE A 58 -1.69 -11.43 1.04
CA PHE A 58 -2.72 -11.48 2.07
C PHE A 58 -2.21 -10.85 3.36
N LYS A 59 -2.98 -9.92 3.92
CA LYS A 59 -2.73 -9.34 5.24
C LYS A 59 -3.75 -9.92 6.20
N ILE A 60 -3.34 -10.84 7.06
CA ILE A 60 -4.22 -11.53 8.00
C ILE A 60 -4.08 -10.88 9.37
N SER A 61 -5.21 -10.54 9.98
CA SER A 61 -5.31 -9.95 11.32
C SER A 61 -6.33 -10.71 12.16
N LYS A 62 -6.35 -10.43 13.46
CA LYS A 62 -7.30 -11.01 14.40
C LYS A 62 -8.04 -9.90 15.14
N ASN A 63 -9.35 -10.00 15.15
CA ASN A 63 -10.22 -9.10 15.91
C ASN A 63 -10.15 -9.40 17.41
N SER A 64 -10.66 -8.47 18.22
CA SER A 64 -10.70 -8.62 19.68
C SER A 64 -11.54 -9.81 20.18
N ASP A 65 -12.50 -10.27 19.38
CA ASP A 65 -13.32 -11.46 19.65
C ASP A 65 -12.64 -12.78 19.23
N GLY A 66 -11.42 -12.69 18.69
CA GLY A 66 -10.63 -13.82 18.22
C GLY A 66 -10.92 -14.26 16.79
N THR A 67 -11.87 -13.64 16.09
CA THR A 67 -12.13 -13.92 14.67
C THR A 67 -11.01 -13.42 13.77
N LEU A 68 -10.65 -14.19 12.75
CA LEU A 68 -9.66 -13.77 11.75
C LEU A 68 -10.31 -12.87 10.70
N THR A 69 -9.57 -11.88 10.25
CA THR A 69 -9.89 -11.01 9.12
C THR A 69 -8.71 -10.96 8.17
N ALA A 70 -8.96 -10.69 6.89
CA ALA A 70 -7.89 -10.50 5.94
C ALA A 70 -8.24 -9.51 4.83
N THR A 71 -7.21 -8.93 4.24
CA THR A 71 -7.29 -8.25 2.95
C THR A 71 -6.35 -8.88 1.93
N LEU A 72 -6.68 -8.69 0.66
CA LEU A 72 -5.88 -9.09 -0.50
C LEU A 72 -5.39 -7.84 -1.24
N ASP A 73 -4.09 -7.80 -1.53
CA ASP A 73 -3.52 -6.90 -2.53
C ASP A 73 -3.02 -7.71 -3.73
N SER A 74 -3.19 -7.13 -4.93
CA SER A 74 -2.47 -7.50 -6.15
C SER A 74 -1.72 -6.27 -6.64
N PRO A 75 -0.52 -5.98 -6.10
CA PRO A 75 0.19 -4.73 -6.37
C PRO A 75 0.47 -4.53 -7.86
N ASP A 76 0.82 -5.61 -8.57
CA ASP A 76 1.10 -5.59 -10.02
C ASP A 76 -0.13 -5.19 -10.85
N GLN A 77 -1.33 -5.30 -10.27
CA GLN A 77 -2.58 -4.85 -10.86
C GLN A 77 -3.09 -3.53 -10.25
N GLY A 78 -2.37 -2.93 -9.30
CA GLY A 78 -2.79 -1.74 -8.57
C GLY A 78 -4.00 -1.94 -7.67
N ALA A 79 -4.35 -3.19 -7.34
CA ALA A 79 -5.46 -3.50 -6.46
C ALA A 79 -4.97 -3.64 -5.02
N THR A 80 -5.57 -2.90 -4.10
CA THR A 80 -5.16 -2.85 -2.68
C THR A 80 -6.36 -2.96 -1.77
N ASP A 81 -6.17 -3.61 -0.64
CA ASP A 81 -7.12 -3.76 0.46
C ASP A 81 -8.47 -4.34 0.03
N ILE A 82 -8.45 -5.29 -0.91
CA ILE A 82 -9.63 -6.05 -1.29
C ILE A 82 -10.08 -6.88 -0.08
N PRO A 83 -11.33 -6.77 0.39
CA PRO A 83 -11.81 -7.57 1.52
C PRO A 83 -11.76 -9.07 1.21
N VAL A 84 -11.30 -9.86 2.18
CA VAL A 84 -11.47 -11.32 2.19
C VAL A 84 -12.69 -11.63 3.07
N GLU A 85 -13.78 -12.08 2.47
CA GLU A 85 -15.06 -12.26 3.18
C GLU A 85 -15.13 -13.51 4.05
N GLU A 86 -14.30 -14.52 3.78
CA GLU A 86 -14.20 -15.73 4.59
C GLU A 86 -12.74 -16.05 4.90
N VAL A 87 -12.39 -16.14 6.19
CA VAL A 87 -11.07 -16.54 6.66
C VAL A 87 -11.23 -17.72 7.62
N ILE A 88 -10.87 -18.91 7.17
CA ILE A 88 -10.96 -20.15 7.96
C ILE A 88 -9.57 -20.74 8.12
N PHE A 89 -9.17 -20.97 9.37
CA PHE A 89 -7.92 -21.65 9.69
C PHE A 89 -8.17 -22.80 10.66
N ILE A 90 -8.09 -24.04 10.16
CA ILE A 90 -8.38 -25.27 10.92
C ILE A 90 -7.34 -26.32 10.52
N ASP A 91 -6.78 -27.05 11.49
CA ASP A 91 -5.82 -28.15 11.25
C ASP A 91 -4.67 -27.78 10.30
N ASN A 92 -4.05 -26.61 10.53
CA ASN A 92 -2.99 -26.02 9.69
C ASN A 92 -3.39 -25.81 8.21
N THR A 93 -4.68 -25.79 7.90
CA THR A 93 -5.20 -25.49 6.58
C THR A 93 -5.87 -24.12 6.62
N LEU A 94 -5.37 -23.21 5.79
CA LEU A 94 -5.92 -21.87 5.61
C LEU A 94 -6.79 -21.85 4.35
N ARG A 95 -8.01 -21.32 4.50
CA ARG A 95 -8.92 -21.00 3.40
C ARG A 95 -9.27 -19.50 3.45
N LEU A 96 -9.14 -18.84 2.31
CA LEU A 96 -9.47 -17.43 2.11
C LEU A 96 -10.42 -17.30 0.91
N GLU A 97 -11.63 -16.79 1.11
CA GLU A 97 -12.57 -16.48 0.02
C GLU A 97 -12.62 -14.96 -0.24
N VAL A 98 -12.44 -14.59 -1.51
CA VAL A 98 -12.48 -13.21 -2.00
C VAL A 98 -13.61 -13.11 -3.04
N LYS A 99 -14.83 -12.85 -2.55
CA LYS A 99 -16.07 -12.89 -3.33
C LYS A 99 -16.09 -11.87 -4.43
N SER A 100 -15.59 -10.67 -4.18
CA SER A 100 -15.53 -9.57 -5.15
C SER A 100 -14.79 -9.93 -6.44
N VAL A 101 -13.84 -10.87 -6.39
CA VAL A 101 -13.10 -11.37 -7.55
C VAL A 101 -13.41 -12.82 -7.90
N GLY A 102 -14.37 -13.45 -7.19
CA GLY A 102 -14.69 -14.87 -7.34
C GLY A 102 -13.49 -15.79 -7.10
N GLY A 103 -12.59 -15.38 -6.20
CA GLY A 103 -11.32 -16.04 -5.93
C GLY A 103 -11.32 -16.79 -4.60
N VAL A 104 -10.63 -17.92 -4.56
CA VAL A 104 -10.47 -18.74 -3.35
C VAL A 104 -9.02 -19.20 -3.25
N PHE A 105 -8.36 -18.95 -2.13
CA PHE A 105 -7.10 -19.59 -1.77
C PHE A 105 -7.33 -20.70 -0.75
N GLU A 106 -6.74 -21.87 -0.98
CA GLU A 106 -6.67 -22.95 0.01
C GLU A 106 -5.24 -23.48 0.09
N GLY A 107 -4.66 -23.54 1.28
CA GLY A 107 -3.28 -24.01 1.44
C GLY A 107 -2.95 -24.53 2.83
N LYS A 108 -1.92 -25.36 2.90
CA LYS A 108 -1.39 -25.94 4.13
C LYS A 108 -0.21 -25.11 4.64
N VAL A 109 -0.30 -24.70 5.89
CA VAL A 109 0.72 -23.91 6.59
C VAL A 109 1.81 -24.85 7.11
N SER A 110 3.08 -24.47 6.90
CA SER A 110 4.25 -25.18 7.44
C SER A 110 4.31 -25.08 8.97
N GLU A 111 4.96 -26.04 9.63
CA GLU A 111 5.06 -26.09 11.10
C GLU A 111 5.74 -24.85 11.71
N ASP A 112 6.64 -24.21 10.96
CA ASP A 112 7.34 -22.98 11.34
C ASP A 112 6.56 -21.70 10.99
N PHE A 113 5.38 -21.82 10.37
CA PHE A 113 4.55 -20.73 9.88
C PHE A 113 5.28 -19.76 8.95
N LEU A 114 6.28 -20.22 8.20
CA LEU A 114 6.99 -19.39 7.22
C LEU A 114 6.46 -19.55 5.80
N ILE A 115 5.76 -20.65 5.51
CA ILE A 115 5.29 -21.00 4.16
C ILE A 115 3.83 -21.50 4.23
N ILE A 116 3.03 -21.12 3.22
CA ILE A 116 1.74 -21.77 2.93
C ILE A 116 1.80 -22.30 1.50
N GLU A 117 1.71 -23.61 1.35
CA GLU A 117 1.63 -24.26 0.04
C GLU A 117 0.16 -24.52 -0.29
N GLY A 118 -0.32 -23.95 -1.39
CA GLY A 118 -1.73 -24.02 -1.73
C GLY A 118 -2.04 -23.76 -3.19
N GLU A 119 -3.33 -23.55 -3.43
CA GLU A 119 -3.89 -23.29 -4.74
C GLU A 119 -4.80 -22.08 -4.69
N TRP A 120 -4.73 -21.26 -5.73
CA TRP A 120 -5.67 -20.19 -6.04
C TRP A 120 -6.67 -20.69 -7.09
N LYS A 121 -7.96 -20.59 -6.79
CA LYS A 121 -9.06 -20.97 -7.66
C LYS A 121 -9.83 -19.72 -8.07
N GLN A 122 -9.95 -19.46 -9.36
CA GLN A 122 -10.66 -18.30 -9.88
C GLN A 122 -11.11 -18.54 -11.33
N SER A 123 -12.35 -18.15 -11.66
CA SER A 123 -12.91 -18.28 -13.02
C SER A 123 -12.80 -19.69 -13.63
N GLY A 124 -12.91 -20.73 -12.80
CA GLY A 124 -12.79 -22.14 -13.20
C GLY A 124 -11.34 -22.63 -13.40
N GLN A 125 -10.33 -21.79 -13.19
CA GLN A 125 -8.93 -22.19 -13.15
C GLN A 125 -8.49 -22.51 -11.72
N THR A 126 -7.56 -23.46 -11.60
CA THR A 126 -6.83 -23.76 -10.36
C THR A 126 -5.35 -23.59 -10.64
N LEU A 127 -4.70 -22.71 -9.90
CA LEU A 127 -3.30 -22.32 -10.09
C LEU A 127 -2.54 -22.51 -8.78
N PRO A 128 -1.35 -23.15 -8.80
CA PRO A 128 -0.54 -23.27 -7.59
C PRO A 128 -0.11 -21.89 -7.10
N LEU A 129 -0.19 -21.66 -5.79
CA LEU A 129 0.25 -20.45 -5.13
C LEU A 129 0.94 -20.81 -3.81
N THR A 130 2.25 -20.55 -3.75
CA THR A 130 3.01 -20.64 -2.50
C THR A 130 3.13 -19.25 -1.91
N LEU A 131 2.64 -19.07 -0.69
CA LEU A 131 2.80 -17.84 0.08
C LEU A 131 3.97 -18.00 1.05
N LYS A 132 4.74 -16.93 1.24
CA LYS A 132 5.80 -16.82 2.24
C LYS A 132 5.48 -15.70 3.19
N ARG A 133 5.76 -15.90 4.47
CA ARG A 133 5.65 -14.84 5.47
C ARG A 133 6.69 -13.77 5.20
N VAL A 134 6.26 -12.51 5.26
CA VAL A 134 7.12 -11.33 5.11
C VAL A 134 6.78 -10.31 6.20
N ASP A 135 7.77 -9.53 6.64
CA ASP A 135 7.55 -8.46 7.62
C ASP A 135 6.82 -7.26 7.00
N LYS A 136 7.00 -7.08 5.69
CA LYS A 136 6.40 -6.01 4.90
C LYS A 136 6.21 -6.47 3.46
N ALA A 137 5.04 -6.18 2.89
CA ALA A 137 4.78 -6.40 1.47
C ALA A 137 5.73 -5.55 0.60
N VAL A 138 6.18 -6.10 -0.53
CA VAL A 138 7.07 -5.37 -1.44
C VAL A 138 6.33 -4.18 -2.06
N GLU A 139 6.76 -2.97 -1.71
CA GLU A 139 6.25 -1.74 -2.32
C GLU A 139 6.65 -1.63 -3.79
N ILE A 140 5.71 -1.22 -4.65
CA ILE A 140 6.02 -0.87 -6.03
C ILE A 140 6.64 0.53 -6.05
N ILE A 141 7.95 0.57 -6.24
CA ILE A 141 8.67 1.83 -6.42
C ILE A 141 8.51 2.27 -7.89
N ARG A 142 7.92 3.45 -8.10
CA ARG A 142 7.86 4.15 -9.39
C ARG A 142 8.82 5.33 -9.36
N PRO A 143 10.15 5.14 -9.52
CA PRO A 143 11.12 6.24 -9.42
C PRO A 143 10.92 7.31 -10.50
N GLN A 144 10.29 6.96 -11.62
CA GLN A 144 9.91 7.89 -12.67
C GLN A 144 8.73 8.79 -12.31
N GLU A 145 7.97 8.46 -11.26
CA GLU A 145 6.83 9.27 -10.84
C GLU A 145 7.34 10.54 -10.14
N PRO A 146 7.03 11.74 -10.66
CA PRO A 146 7.58 12.98 -10.14
C PRO A 146 7.02 13.27 -8.74
N LYS A 147 7.87 13.84 -7.88
CA LYS A 147 7.51 14.21 -6.50
C LYS A 147 7.49 15.73 -6.34
N LYS A 148 6.50 16.22 -5.59
CA LYS A 148 6.40 17.64 -5.22
C LYS A 148 7.49 18.03 -4.20
N PRO A 149 7.90 19.31 -4.15
CA PRO A 149 7.50 20.39 -5.05
C PRO A 149 8.13 20.23 -6.45
N TYR A 150 7.35 20.51 -7.49
CA TYR A 150 7.85 20.49 -8.87
C TYR A 150 8.68 21.75 -9.14
N PRO A 151 9.68 21.69 -10.04
CA PRO A 151 10.47 22.87 -10.44
C PRO A 151 9.78 23.71 -11.53
N TYR A 152 8.45 23.59 -11.62
CA TYR A 152 7.58 24.22 -12.60
C TYR A 152 6.21 24.48 -11.96
N ILE A 153 5.38 25.26 -12.62
CA ILE A 153 4.04 25.60 -12.12
C ILE A 153 3.06 24.51 -12.54
N GLU A 154 2.16 24.12 -11.62
CA GLU A 154 1.01 23.27 -11.90
C GLU A 154 -0.25 24.04 -11.49
N GLU A 155 -1.19 24.19 -12.42
CA GLU A 155 -2.48 24.83 -12.21
C GLU A 155 -3.60 23.81 -12.43
N GLU A 156 -4.57 23.76 -11.51
CA GLU A 156 -5.84 23.12 -11.82
C GLU A 156 -6.72 24.11 -12.59
N ILE A 157 -7.17 23.69 -13.77
CA ILE A 157 -8.05 24.49 -14.61
C ILE A 157 -9.27 23.67 -15.02
N VAL A 158 -10.33 24.35 -15.44
CA VAL A 158 -11.53 23.73 -16.00
C VAL A 158 -11.90 24.51 -17.24
N TYR A 159 -12.01 23.83 -18.38
CA TYR A 159 -12.52 24.42 -19.60
C TYR A 159 -13.90 23.85 -19.95
N LYS A 160 -14.63 24.56 -20.82
CA LYS A 160 -16.00 24.19 -21.22
C LYS A 160 -15.99 23.73 -22.66
N ASN A 161 -16.52 22.54 -22.93
CA ASN A 161 -16.99 22.19 -24.26
C ASN A 161 -18.43 22.72 -24.39
N LYS A 162 -18.61 23.79 -25.17
CA LYS A 162 -19.91 24.48 -25.29
C LYS A 162 -20.91 23.66 -26.09
N ASP A 163 -20.46 22.94 -27.10
CA ASP A 163 -21.34 22.17 -28.00
C ASP A 163 -21.97 20.99 -27.26
N ALA A 164 -21.21 20.37 -26.36
CA ALA A 164 -21.68 19.30 -25.48
C ALA A 164 -22.23 19.80 -24.13
N GLU A 165 -22.16 21.10 -23.85
CA GLU A 165 -22.53 21.72 -22.57
C GLU A 165 -21.87 21.09 -21.32
N ILE A 166 -20.63 20.58 -21.46
CA ILE A 166 -19.87 19.96 -20.37
C ILE A 166 -18.68 20.81 -19.91
N LYS A 167 -18.20 20.51 -18.70
CA LYS A 167 -16.98 21.04 -18.09
C LYS A 167 -15.95 19.92 -17.98
N LEU A 168 -14.74 20.19 -18.44
CA LEU A 168 -13.63 19.25 -18.44
C LEU A 168 -12.58 19.74 -17.45
N ALA A 169 -12.32 18.94 -16.42
CA ALA A 169 -11.35 19.26 -15.39
C ALA A 169 -9.95 18.86 -15.84
N SER A 170 -8.96 19.69 -15.56
CA SER A 170 -7.64 19.54 -16.14
C SER A 170 -6.54 20.03 -15.20
N SER A 171 -5.31 19.60 -15.50
CA SER A 171 -4.09 20.14 -14.94
C SER A 171 -3.23 20.70 -16.07
N LEU A 172 -2.87 21.97 -15.96
CA LEU A 172 -1.91 22.63 -16.84
C LEU A 172 -0.57 22.76 -16.11
N THR A 173 0.48 22.23 -16.72
CA THR A 173 1.86 22.38 -16.24
C THR A 173 2.59 23.37 -17.14
N LEU A 174 3.26 24.35 -16.53
CA LEU A 174 3.92 25.46 -17.22
C LEU A 174 5.40 25.49 -16.86
N PRO A 175 6.32 25.51 -17.85
CA PRO A 175 7.74 25.65 -17.60
C PRO A 175 8.05 26.89 -16.76
N SER A 176 9.11 26.83 -15.96
CA SER A 176 9.56 27.99 -15.19
C SER A 176 10.00 29.13 -16.12
N GLY A 177 9.44 30.33 -15.92
CA GLY A 177 9.75 31.54 -16.68
C GLY A 177 8.52 32.13 -17.38
N ASN A 178 8.70 33.28 -18.03
CA ASN A 178 7.62 34.04 -18.69
C ASN A 178 7.68 33.98 -20.23
N ALA A 179 8.51 33.09 -20.79
CA ALA A 179 8.63 32.95 -22.24
C ALA A 179 7.45 32.15 -22.81
N PRO A 180 6.93 32.52 -23.99
CA PRO A 180 5.97 31.68 -24.71
C PRO A 180 6.54 30.27 -24.89
N SER A 181 5.76 29.27 -24.50
CA SER A 181 6.15 27.87 -24.57
C SER A 181 5.23 27.12 -25.52
N PRO A 182 5.73 26.18 -26.34
CA PRO A 182 4.85 25.25 -27.05
C PRO A 182 4.00 24.47 -26.05
N VAL A 183 2.79 24.10 -26.46
CA VAL A 183 1.82 23.38 -25.62
C VAL A 183 1.55 22.00 -26.21
N VAL A 184 1.50 20.98 -25.36
CA VAL A 184 1.04 19.63 -25.69
C VAL A 184 -0.20 19.31 -24.86
N LEU A 185 -1.24 18.80 -25.51
CA LEU A 185 -2.40 18.21 -24.86
C LEU A 185 -2.26 16.69 -24.95
N LEU A 186 -2.26 15.99 -23.80
CA LEU A 186 -2.21 14.53 -23.76
C LEU A 186 -3.62 13.95 -23.87
N ILE A 187 -3.84 13.11 -24.88
CA ILE A 187 -5.14 12.47 -25.17
C ILE A 187 -5.06 11.01 -24.71
N SER A 188 -5.96 10.63 -23.82
CA SER A 188 -6.07 9.29 -23.23
C SER A 188 -6.43 8.22 -24.27
N GLY A 189 -6.15 6.96 -23.94
CA GLY A 189 -6.54 5.79 -24.72
C GLY A 189 -8.00 5.36 -24.52
N SER A 190 -8.25 4.05 -24.61
CA SER A 190 -9.59 3.48 -24.50
C SER A 190 -10.12 3.44 -23.06
N GLY A 191 -11.42 3.69 -22.91
CA GLY A 191 -12.14 3.60 -21.63
C GLY A 191 -12.12 4.92 -20.86
N PRO A 192 -12.84 4.99 -19.73
CA PRO A 192 -12.89 6.20 -18.90
C PRO A 192 -11.56 6.40 -18.15
N GLN A 193 -10.80 7.43 -18.49
CA GLN A 193 -9.50 7.71 -17.89
C GLN A 193 -9.46 9.01 -17.08
N ASP A 194 -8.67 9.01 -16.01
CA ASP A 194 -8.27 10.25 -15.34
C ASP A 194 -7.18 10.97 -16.15
N ARG A 195 -6.89 12.23 -15.79
CA ARG A 195 -5.84 13.03 -16.46
C ARG A 195 -4.42 12.45 -16.39
N ASN A 196 -4.21 11.39 -15.60
CA ASN A 196 -2.92 10.73 -15.47
C ASN A 196 -2.81 9.45 -16.31
N GLU A 197 -3.91 9.03 -16.95
CA GLU A 197 -4.07 7.72 -17.59
C GLU A 197 -3.67 6.59 -16.61
N THR A 198 -4.21 6.66 -15.38
CA THR A 198 -3.80 5.75 -14.30
C THR A 198 -4.11 4.29 -14.64
N ILE A 199 -3.07 3.48 -14.81
CA ILE A 199 -3.18 2.03 -15.08
C ILE A 199 -2.18 1.25 -14.22
N TYR A 200 -2.64 0.19 -13.55
CA TYR A 200 -1.80 -0.66 -12.68
C TYR A 200 -0.92 0.14 -11.70
N ASN A 201 -1.55 1.14 -11.06
CA ASN A 201 -0.90 2.08 -10.16
C ASN A 201 0.32 2.80 -10.79
N HIS A 202 0.28 3.03 -12.10
CA HIS A 202 1.21 3.86 -12.84
C HIS A 202 0.47 5.04 -13.45
N ARG A 203 1.10 6.22 -13.45
CA ARG A 203 0.55 7.48 -13.95
C ARG A 203 1.37 7.98 -15.16
N PRO A 204 1.31 7.32 -16.32
CA PRO A 204 2.17 7.63 -17.46
C PRO A 204 2.07 9.09 -17.92
N PHE A 205 0.87 9.69 -17.94
CA PHE A 205 0.73 11.09 -18.35
C PHE A 205 1.34 12.07 -17.35
N LEU A 206 1.38 11.74 -16.06
CA LEU A 206 2.11 12.55 -15.07
C LEU A 206 3.62 12.53 -15.33
N VAL A 207 4.17 11.37 -15.68
CA VAL A 207 5.60 11.22 -16.02
C VAL A 207 5.94 11.98 -17.29
N LEU A 208 5.12 11.85 -18.34
CA LEU A 208 5.32 12.55 -19.60
C LEU A 208 5.20 14.07 -19.41
N ALA A 209 4.21 14.55 -18.64
CA ALA A 209 4.05 15.96 -18.37
C ALA A 209 5.23 16.55 -17.58
N ASP A 210 5.74 15.87 -16.56
CA ASP A 210 6.93 16.33 -15.83
C ASP A 210 8.14 16.44 -16.76
N TYR A 211 8.39 15.42 -17.57
CA TYR A 211 9.51 15.43 -18.51
C TYR A 211 9.41 16.59 -19.51
N LEU A 212 8.27 16.71 -20.21
CA LEU A 212 8.04 17.74 -21.22
C LEU A 212 8.11 19.15 -20.62
N THR A 213 7.52 19.34 -19.43
CA THR A 213 7.54 20.66 -18.75
C THR A 213 8.95 21.08 -18.36
N ARG A 214 9.79 20.15 -17.91
CA ARG A 214 11.22 20.41 -17.66
C ARG A 214 12.00 20.74 -18.94
N GLN A 215 11.51 20.31 -20.10
CA GLN A 215 12.09 20.64 -21.41
C GLN A 215 11.53 21.93 -22.02
N GLY A 216 10.74 22.73 -21.27
CA GLY A 216 10.22 23.99 -21.78
C GLY A 216 8.93 23.87 -22.58
N ILE A 217 8.18 22.77 -22.42
CA ILE A 217 6.91 22.53 -23.10
C ILE A 217 5.79 22.55 -22.06
N ALA A 218 4.78 23.42 -22.22
CA ALA A 218 3.60 23.37 -21.37
C ALA A 218 2.75 22.13 -21.69
N VAL A 219 2.20 21.49 -20.67
CA VAL A 219 1.40 20.27 -20.86
C VAL A 219 0.04 20.39 -20.20
N LEU A 220 -1.01 20.20 -21.00
CA LEU A 220 -2.39 20.08 -20.55
C LEU A 220 -2.78 18.60 -20.47
N ARG A 221 -3.33 18.21 -19.32
CA ARG A 221 -3.86 16.87 -19.06
C ARG A 221 -5.29 16.99 -18.56
N VAL A 222 -6.19 16.15 -19.06
CA VAL A 222 -7.65 16.32 -18.88
C VAL A 222 -8.26 15.03 -18.35
N ASP A 223 -9.15 15.13 -17.37
CA ASP A 223 -10.00 13.99 -17.01
C ASP A 223 -11.05 13.82 -18.12
N ASP A 224 -11.23 12.61 -18.64
CA ASP A 224 -12.22 12.37 -19.68
C ASP A 224 -13.63 12.79 -19.22
N ARG A 225 -14.53 13.06 -20.18
CA ARG A 225 -15.93 13.36 -19.86
C ARG A 225 -16.53 12.30 -18.93
N GLY A 226 -17.24 12.75 -17.89
CA GLY A 226 -17.81 11.87 -16.87
C GLY A 226 -16.81 11.16 -15.95
N VAL A 227 -15.50 11.47 -16.03
CA VAL A 227 -14.45 10.89 -15.20
C VAL A 227 -13.85 11.96 -14.28
N GLY A 228 -13.38 11.53 -13.10
CA GLY A 228 -12.70 12.42 -12.15
C GLY A 228 -13.57 13.61 -11.75
N LYS A 229 -13.10 14.82 -12.07
CA LYS A 229 -13.84 16.07 -11.81
C LYS A 229 -14.56 16.63 -13.04
N SER A 230 -14.47 15.96 -14.19
CA SER A 230 -15.19 16.34 -15.41
C SER A 230 -16.67 15.97 -15.32
N THR A 231 -17.53 16.78 -15.92
CA THR A 231 -18.96 16.49 -16.04
C THR A 231 -19.24 15.68 -17.31
N GLY A 232 -20.51 15.30 -17.53
CA GLY A 232 -20.94 14.55 -18.70
C GLY A 232 -21.09 13.05 -18.42
N ASP A 233 -21.33 12.27 -19.46
CA ASP A 233 -21.52 10.82 -19.39
C ASP A 233 -20.65 10.14 -20.45
N PHE A 234 -19.64 9.39 -20.00
CA PHE A 234 -18.75 8.62 -20.86
C PHE A 234 -19.50 7.52 -21.64
N SER A 235 -20.53 6.91 -21.04
CA SER A 235 -21.22 5.74 -21.61
C SER A 235 -22.01 6.04 -22.90
N GLN A 236 -22.35 7.31 -23.10
CA GLN A 236 -23.09 7.80 -24.28
C GLN A 236 -22.19 8.43 -25.33
N ALA A 237 -20.88 8.49 -25.09
CA ALA A 237 -19.95 9.24 -25.92
C ALA A 237 -19.39 8.43 -27.09
N THR A 238 -19.14 9.14 -28.19
CA THR A 238 -18.51 8.63 -29.41
C THR A 238 -17.06 9.10 -29.58
N SER A 239 -16.37 8.66 -30.63
CA SER A 239 -15.02 9.17 -30.92
C SER A 239 -15.05 10.65 -31.35
N GLU A 240 -16.10 11.06 -32.04
CA GLU A 240 -16.34 12.44 -32.47
C GLU A 240 -16.56 13.35 -31.26
N ASP A 241 -17.31 12.86 -30.27
CA ASP A 241 -17.48 13.49 -28.97
C ASP A 241 -16.15 13.75 -28.27
N PHE A 242 -15.30 12.72 -28.11
CA PHE A 242 -13.99 12.86 -27.49
C PHE A 242 -13.07 13.80 -28.29
N ALA A 243 -13.15 13.79 -29.62
CA ALA A 243 -12.42 14.76 -30.44
C ALA A 243 -12.89 16.20 -30.17
N SER A 244 -14.20 16.43 -30.00
CA SER A 244 -14.75 17.74 -29.66
C SER A 244 -14.28 18.23 -28.28
N ASP A 245 -14.14 17.32 -27.31
CA ASP A 245 -13.65 17.63 -25.96
C ASP A 245 -12.19 18.08 -25.98
N VAL A 246 -11.36 17.41 -26.78
CA VAL A 246 -9.96 17.77 -26.97
C VAL A 246 -9.87 19.13 -27.67
N LEU A 247 -10.64 19.35 -28.73
CA LEU A 247 -10.66 20.61 -29.48
C LEU A 247 -11.10 21.80 -28.61
N ALA A 248 -12.02 21.60 -27.66
CA ALA A 248 -12.45 22.66 -26.75
C ALA A 248 -11.36 23.12 -25.75
N GLY A 249 -10.26 22.36 -25.64
CA GLY A 249 -9.08 22.71 -24.84
C GLY A 249 -7.99 23.48 -25.59
N ILE A 250 -8.20 23.79 -26.87
CA ILE A 250 -7.27 24.50 -27.77
C ILE A 250 -7.85 25.88 -28.12
#